data_AF-A0A3S4RDU4-F1
#
_entry.id   AF-A0A3S4RDU4-F1
#
_cell.length_a   1.000
_cell.length_b   1.000
_cell.length_c   1.000
_cell.angle_alpha   90.00
_cell.angle_beta   90.00
_cell.angle_gamma   90.00
#
_symmetry.space_group_name_H-M   'P 1'
#
loop_
_entity.id
_entity.type
_entity.pdbx_description
1 polymer ?
#
loop_
_entity_poly.entity_id
_entity_poly.type
_entity_poly.pdbx_seq_one_letter_code
_entity_poly.pdbx_strand_id
1 'polypeptide(L)'
;MDAHAPHQQLADALAELDAATDPLSRLDAARQIRELAEALELAQVRAAREHGTSWSKIGATYGLTKQGAQQRFRADARRPKGGRKSTSGEE
;
A
#
# COMPACT_ATOMS: atom_id res chain seq x y z
N MET A 1 18.37 11.23 5.30
CA MET A 1 16.94 11.51 5.07
C MET A 1 16.19 10.31 5.60
N ASP A 2 15.71 10.40 6.83
CA ASP A 2 14.94 9.30 7.43
C ASP A 2 13.73 9.01 6.55
N ALA A 3 13.64 7.77 6.07
CA ALA A 3 12.45 7.33 5.36
C ALA A 3 11.29 7.41 6.36
N HIS A 4 10.36 8.34 6.13
CA HIS A 4 9.16 8.47 6.95
C HIS A 4 8.47 7.11 7.06
N ALA A 5 7.98 6.78 8.25
CA ALA A 5 7.25 5.53 8.47
C ALA A 5 6.05 5.47 7.50
N PRO A 6 5.63 4.27 7.01
CA PRO A 6 4.61 4.17 5.96
C PRO A 6 3.28 4.86 6.27
N HIS A 7 2.89 4.94 7.56
CA HIS A 7 1.69 5.66 7.98
C HIS A 7 1.84 7.18 7.88
N GLN A 8 3.06 7.71 8.08
CA GLN A 8 3.34 9.13 7.93
C GLN A 8 3.33 9.54 6.46
N GLN A 9 3.91 8.72 5.58
CA GLN A 9 3.83 8.94 4.13
C GLN A 9 2.38 9.00 3.62
N LEU A 10 1.51 8.15 4.18
CA LEU A 10 0.07 8.18 3.86
C LEU A 10 -0.60 9.47 4.36
N ALA A 11 -0.23 9.96 5.55
CA ALA A 11 -0.74 11.22 6.09
C ALA A 11 -0.31 12.42 5.22
N ASP A 12 0.95 12.42 4.77
CA ASP A 12 1.48 13.47 3.89
C ASP A 12 0.74 13.47 2.54
N ALA A 13 0.51 12.29 1.94
CA ALA A 13 -0.24 12.18 0.69
C ALA A 13 -1.71 12.63 0.81
N LEU A 14 -2.33 12.46 1.98
CA LEU A 14 -3.67 13.01 2.28
C LEU A 14 -3.64 14.54 2.34
N ALA A 15 -2.61 15.12 2.98
CA ALA A 15 -2.45 16.57 3.00
C ALA A 15 -2.20 17.15 1.60
N GLU A 16 -1.44 16.46 0.76
CA GLU A 16 -1.25 16.84 -0.66
C GLU A 16 -2.56 16.80 -1.44
N LEU A 17 -3.41 15.79 -1.24
CA LEU A 17 -4.73 15.71 -1.87
C LEU A 17 -5.64 16.88 -1.48
N ASP A 18 -5.60 17.30 -0.23
CA ASP A 18 -6.38 18.42 0.30
C ASP A 18 -5.87 19.78 -0.20
N ALA A 19 -4.55 19.92 -0.39
CA ALA A 19 -3.92 21.14 -0.90
C ALA A 19 -4.00 21.29 -2.42
N ALA A 20 -4.13 20.19 -3.17
CA ALA A 20 -4.13 20.19 -4.63
C ALA A 20 -5.38 20.86 -5.21
N THR A 21 -5.17 21.84 -6.09
CA THR A 21 -6.23 22.63 -6.74
C THR A 21 -6.56 22.16 -8.14
N ASP A 22 -5.60 21.55 -8.86
CA ASP A 22 -5.83 21.03 -10.20
C ASP A 22 -6.30 19.55 -10.17
N PRO A 23 -7.20 19.14 -11.09
CA PRO A 23 -7.75 17.78 -11.08
C PRO A 23 -6.73 16.66 -11.28
N LEU A 24 -5.63 16.91 -12.01
CA LEU A 24 -4.64 15.89 -12.30
C LEU A 24 -3.76 15.60 -11.09
N SER A 25 -3.32 16.62 -10.35
CA SER A 25 -2.59 16.44 -9.09
C SER A 25 -3.45 15.76 -8.04
N ARG A 26 -4.75 16.09 -7.95
CA ARG A 26 -5.67 15.36 -7.05
C ARG A 26 -5.77 13.88 -7.41
N LEU A 27 -5.82 13.55 -8.71
CA LEU A 27 -5.84 12.17 -9.16
C LEU A 27 -4.53 11.44 -8.85
N ASP A 28 -3.38 12.10 -9.03
CA ASP A 28 -2.09 11.51 -8.68
C ASP A 28 -1.95 11.29 -7.17
N ALA A 29 -2.33 12.27 -6.34
CA ALA A 29 -2.35 12.11 -4.88
C ALA A 29 -3.26 10.94 -4.46
N ALA A 30 -4.46 10.80 -5.05
CA ALA A 30 -5.34 9.67 -4.81
C ALA A 30 -4.73 8.32 -5.23
N ARG A 31 -3.97 8.28 -6.34
CA ARG A 31 -3.20 7.10 -6.77
C ARG A 31 -2.13 6.75 -5.73
N GLN A 32 -1.37 7.74 -5.26
CA GLN A 32 -0.33 7.55 -4.24
C GLN A 32 -0.92 7.04 -2.92
N ILE A 33 -2.01 7.63 -2.45
CA ILE A 33 -2.75 7.19 -1.25
C ILE A 33 -3.12 5.71 -1.35
N ARG A 34 -3.69 5.27 -2.48
CA ARG A 34 -4.05 3.85 -2.68
C ARG A 34 -2.81 2.95 -2.57
N GLU A 35 -1.73 3.31 -3.24
CA GLU A 35 -0.49 2.52 -3.24
C GLU A 35 0.16 2.45 -1.85
N LEU A 36 0.14 3.54 -1.09
CA LEU A 36 0.65 3.61 0.27
C LEU A 36 -0.25 2.83 1.24
N ALA A 37 -1.56 2.93 1.12
CA ALA A 37 -2.51 2.17 1.93
C ALA A 37 -2.35 0.65 1.72
N GLU A 38 -2.19 0.19 0.47
CA GLU A 38 -1.87 -1.22 0.16
C GLU A 38 -0.53 -1.65 0.78
N ALA A 39 0.49 -0.77 0.75
CA ALA A 39 1.79 -1.06 1.36
C ALA A 39 1.68 -1.21 2.88
N LEU A 40 0.96 -0.28 3.52
CA LEU A 40 0.72 -0.27 4.95
C LEU A 40 -0.06 -1.51 5.38
N GLU A 41 -1.11 -1.89 4.64
CA GLU A 41 -1.88 -3.12 4.88
C GLU A 41 -0.96 -4.35 4.91
N LEU A 42 -0.12 -4.53 3.88
CA LEU A 42 0.82 -5.65 3.81
C LEU A 42 1.83 -5.63 4.97
N ALA A 43 2.31 -4.45 5.36
CA ALA A 43 3.21 -4.31 6.51
C ALA A 43 2.53 -4.73 7.82
N GLN A 44 1.26 -4.35 8.03
CA GLN A 44 0.50 -4.77 9.21
C GLN A 44 0.20 -6.26 9.22
N VAL A 45 -0.13 -6.86 8.06
CA VAL A 45 -0.31 -8.31 7.93
C VAL A 45 0.99 -9.04 8.29
N ARG A 46 2.15 -8.55 7.84
CA ARG A 46 3.47 -9.13 8.19
C ARG A 46 3.74 -9.00 9.68
N ALA A 47 3.58 -7.81 10.25
CA ALA A 47 3.75 -7.60 11.69
C ALA A 47 2.84 -8.53 12.51
N ALA A 48 1.57 -8.67 12.13
CA ALA A 48 0.66 -9.61 12.80
C ALA A 48 1.14 -11.06 12.71
N ARG A 49 1.67 -11.48 11.54
CA ARG A 49 2.24 -12.82 11.34
C ARG A 49 3.50 -13.05 12.18
N GLU A 50 4.35 -12.06 12.32
CA GLU A 50 5.56 -12.09 13.16
C GLU A 50 5.21 -12.23 14.65
N HIS A 51 4.12 -11.60 15.09
CA HIS A 51 3.57 -11.75 16.45
C HIS A 51 2.76 -13.05 16.65
N GLY A 52 2.84 -14.01 15.73
CA GLY A 52 2.19 -15.32 15.86
C GLY A 52 0.70 -15.34 15.49
N THR A 53 0.13 -14.26 14.97
CA THR A 53 -1.28 -14.23 14.55
C THR A 53 -1.53 -15.23 13.43
N SER A 54 -2.51 -16.12 13.60
CA SER A 54 -2.81 -17.15 12.61
C SER A 54 -3.47 -16.57 11.35
N TRP A 55 -3.25 -17.23 10.20
CA TRP A 55 -3.90 -16.86 8.94
C TRP A 55 -5.43 -16.89 9.01
N SER A 56 -6.01 -17.76 9.84
CA SER A 56 -7.46 -17.79 10.06
C SER A 56 -7.94 -16.52 10.76
N LYS A 57 -7.21 -16.03 11.77
CA LYS A 57 -7.55 -14.80 12.50
C LYS A 57 -7.38 -13.56 11.62
N ILE A 58 -6.33 -13.52 10.80
CA ILE A 58 -6.16 -12.46 9.79
C ILE A 58 -7.33 -12.50 8.80
N GLY A 59 -7.62 -13.66 8.21
CA GLY A 59 -8.71 -13.84 7.26
C GLY A 59 -10.07 -13.42 7.80
N ALA A 60 -10.36 -13.68 9.08
CA ALA A 60 -11.60 -13.26 9.72
C ALA A 60 -11.83 -11.72 9.66
N THR A 61 -10.77 -10.92 9.73
CA THR A 61 -10.85 -9.44 9.58
C THR A 61 -11.38 -9.02 8.21
N TYR A 62 -11.20 -9.87 7.20
CA TYR A 62 -11.57 -9.64 5.80
C TYR A 62 -12.77 -10.49 5.34
N GLY A 63 -13.40 -11.25 6.24
CA GLY A 63 -14.42 -12.23 5.86
C GLY A 63 -13.89 -13.37 4.97
N LEU A 64 -12.57 -13.63 4.99
CA LEU A 64 -11.91 -14.65 4.18
C LEU A 64 -11.65 -15.93 4.98
N THR A 65 -11.63 -17.05 4.27
CA THR A 65 -11.09 -18.29 4.83
C THR A 65 -9.58 -18.18 5.03
N LYS A 66 -9.00 -19.09 5.85
CA LYS A 66 -7.54 -19.21 6.03
C LYS A 66 -6.79 -19.26 4.68
N GLN A 67 -7.27 -20.07 3.74
CA GLN A 67 -6.65 -20.23 2.42
C GLN A 67 -6.81 -18.97 1.57
N GLY A 68 -7.99 -18.32 1.59
CA GLY A 68 -8.21 -17.05 0.89
C GLY A 68 -7.28 -15.94 1.37
N ALA A 69 -7.10 -15.82 2.68
CA ALA A 69 -6.15 -14.86 3.27
C ALA A 69 -4.70 -15.17 2.86
N GLN A 70 -4.30 -16.44 2.90
CA GLN A 70 -2.96 -16.85 2.45
C GLN A 70 -2.73 -16.52 0.98
N GLN A 71 -3.69 -16.80 0.11
CA GLN A 71 -3.58 -16.54 -1.32
C GLN A 71 -3.42 -15.05 -1.60
N ARG A 72 -4.30 -14.21 -1.04
CA ARG A 72 -4.26 -12.74 -1.20
C ARG A 72 -2.90 -12.17 -0.78
N PHE A 73 -2.53 -12.35 0.48
CA PHE A 73 -1.39 -11.64 1.05
C PHE A 73 -0.03 -12.26 0.69
N ARG A 74 0.04 -13.53 0.28
CA ARG A 74 1.27 -14.11 -0.28
C ARG A 74 1.49 -13.76 -1.75
N ALA A 75 0.41 -13.61 -2.53
CA ALA A 75 0.52 -13.18 -3.92
C ALA A 75 0.95 -11.70 -4.00
N ASP A 76 0.39 -10.84 -3.16
CA ASP A 76 0.74 -9.42 -3.13
C ASP A 76 2.18 -9.18 -2.64
N ALA A 77 2.68 -9.99 -1.71
CA ALA A 77 4.09 -9.96 -1.31
C ALA A 77 5.08 -10.31 -2.45
N ARG A 78 4.61 -10.99 -3.50
CA ARG A 78 5.40 -11.38 -4.68
C ARG A 78 5.31 -10.39 -5.85
N ARG A 79 4.42 -9.39 -5.80
CA ARG A 79 4.26 -8.42 -6.89
C ARG A 79 5.23 -7.25 -6.67
N PRO A 80 6.33 -7.11 -7.44
CA PRO A 80 7.20 -5.95 -7.33
C PRO A 80 6.39 -4.68 -7.66
N LYS A 81 6.48 -3.65 -6.81
CA LYS A 81 5.89 -2.34 -7.09
C LYS A 81 6.57 -1.80 -8.35
N GLY A 82 5.79 -1.60 -9.42
CA GLY A 82 6.28 -1.40 -10.78
C GLY A 82 7.36 -0.31 -10.84
N GLY A 83 8.52 -0.70 -11.37
CA GLY A 83 9.57 0.25 -11.72
C GLY A 83 9.05 1.24 -12.76
N ARG A 84 9.14 2.53 -12.46
CA ARG A 84 9.07 3.61 -13.45
C ARG A 84 10.04 3.29 -14.59
N LYS A 85 9.54 2.94 -15.79
CA LYS A 85 10.31 3.16 -17.01
C LYS A 85 10.24 4.65 -17.30
N SER A 86 11.32 5.36 -16.97
CA SER A 86 11.57 6.70 -17.49
C SER A 86 11.76 6.57 -19.00
N THR A 87 10.71 6.80 -19.77
CA THR A 87 10.85 7.14 -21.19
C THR A 87 11.17 8.62 -21.26
N SER A 88 12.44 8.97 -21.05
CA SER A 88 12.99 10.19 -21.63
C SER A 88 13.08 9.95 -23.12
N GLY A 89 12.15 10.55 -23.84
CA GLY A 89 12.18 10.69 -25.28
C GLY A 89 11.53 12.02 -25.57
N GLU A 90 12.34 13.07 -25.64
CA GLU A 90 11.98 14.26 -26.40
C GLU A 90 13.27 14.78 -27.05
N GLU A 91 13.14 15.04 -28.35
CA GLU A 91 14.18 15.38 -29.33
C GLU A 91 14.73 16.80 -29.18
#